data_AF-U2TCJ9-F1
#
_entry.id   AF-U2TCJ9-F1
#
_cell.length_a   1.000
_cell.length_b   1.000
_cell.length_c   1.000
_cell.angle_alpha   90.00
_cell.angle_beta   90.00
_cell.angle_gamma   90.00
#
_symmetry.space_group_name_H-M   'P 1'
#
loop_
_entity.id
_entity.type
_entity.pdbx_description
1 polymer ?
#
loop_
_entity_poly.entity_id
_entity_poly.type
_entity_poly.pdbx_seq_one_letter_code
_entity_poly.pdbx_strand_id
1 'polypeptide(L)' 'MAVRLIEQADDLELVATLGSSSSLDEMLGADVLVDMTLPQVSPGIVAFAVDNGLKVLIG' A
#
# COMPACT_ATOMS: atom_id res chain seq x y z
N MET A 1 -0.49 -11.38 5.47
CA MET A 1 0.51 -12.26 4.82
C MET A 1 1.56 -11.43 4.08
N ALA A 2 1.15 -10.50 3.18
CA ALA A 2 2.07 -9.63 2.43
C ALA A 2 3.09 -8.89 3.30
N VAL A 3 2.65 -8.27 4.41
CA VAL A 3 3.52 -7.53 5.36
C VAL A 3 4.73 -8.36 5.80
N ARG A 4 4.50 -9.60 6.26
CA ARG A 4 5.58 -10.48 6.71
C ARG A 4 6.59 -10.81 5.62
N LEU A 5 6.14 -10.93 4.36
CA LEU A 5 7.05 -11.19 3.24
C LEU A 5 7.91 -9.97 2.92
N ILE A 6 7.34 -8.77 3.02
CA ILE A 6 8.07 -7.50 2.84
C ILE A 6 9.13 -7.34 3.94
N GLU A 7 8.77 -7.59 5.21
CA GLU A 7 9.72 -7.53 6.33
C GLU A 7 10.87 -8.55 6.25
N GLN A 8 10.68 -9.65 5.50
CA GLN A 8 11.67 -10.70 5.31
C GLN A 8 12.51 -10.53 4.04
N ALA A 9 12.16 -9.59 3.18
CA ALA A 9 12.90 -9.32 1.95
C ALA A 9 14.05 -8.36 2.25
N ASP A 10 15.28 -8.74 1.89
CA ASP A 10 16.48 -7.94 2.16
C ASP A 10 16.54 -6.65 1.32
N ASP A 11 15.74 -6.55 0.26
CA ASP A 11 15.69 -5.47 -0.70
C ASP A 11 14.45 -4.56 -0.58
N LEU A 12 13.59 -4.82 0.40
CA LEU A 12 12.36 -4.05 0.63
C LEU A 12 12.31 -3.48 2.05
N GLU A 13 11.66 -2.33 2.17
CA GLU A 13 11.38 -1.69 3.44
C GLU A 13 9.87 -1.49 3.60
N LEU A 14 9.34 -1.80 4.78
CA LEU A 14 7.95 -1.56 5.11
C LEU A 14 7.77 -0.12 5.64
N VAL A 15 7.22 0.76 4.80
CA VAL A 15 6.92 2.15 5.18
C VAL A 15 5.71 2.25 6.10
N ALA A 16 4.60 1.60 5.73
CA ALA A 16 3.37 1.63 6.51
C ALA A 16 2.48 0.41 6.23
N THR A 17 1.57 0.14 7.17
CA THR A 17 0.49 -0.85 7.01
C THR A 17 -0.84 -0.18 7.22
N LEU A 18 -1.71 -0.23 6.22
CA LEU A 18 -3.00 0.45 6.27
C LEU A 18 -4.12 -0.54 6.60
N GLY A 19 -4.90 -0.22 7.62
CA GLY A 19 -6.15 -0.90 7.96
C GLY A 19 -7.38 -0.02 7.71
N SER A 20 -8.56 -0.49 8.13
CA SER A 20 -9.83 0.24 7.94
C SER A 20 -9.92 1.58 8.66
N SER A 21 -9.05 1.83 9.64
CA SER A 21 -8.99 3.07 10.42
C SER A 21 -7.73 3.90 10.15
N SER A 22 -6.83 3.44 9.28
CA SER A 22 -5.60 4.16 8.94
C SER A 22 -5.88 5.34 8.03
N SER A 23 -5.06 6.40 8.12
CA SER A 23 -5.08 7.45 7.11
C SER A 23 -4.35 6.99 5.86
N LEU A 24 -4.82 7.43 4.69
CA LEU A 24 -4.10 7.17 3.44
C LEU A 24 -2.74 7.88 3.40
N ASP A 25 -2.60 9.01 4.10
CA ASP A 25 -1.33 9.75 4.18
C ASP A 25 -0.18 8.92 4.79
N GLU A 26 -0.49 7.86 5.54
CA GLU A 26 0.53 6.96 6.10
C GLU A 26 1.34 6.25 5.01
N MET A 27 0.80 6.10 3.78
CA MET A 27 1.54 5.50 2.68
C MET A 27 2.55 6.46 2.01
N LEU A 28 2.51 7.76 2.34
CA LEU A 28 3.36 8.75 1.70
C LEU A 28 4.83 8.52 2.09
N GLY A 29 5.70 8.50 1.09
CA GLY A 29 7.10 8.12 1.22
C GLY A 29 7.41 6.70 0.78
N ALA A 30 6.40 5.87 0.53
CA ALA A 30 6.58 4.58 -0.15
C ALA A 30 6.73 4.77 -1.67
N ASP A 31 7.50 3.90 -2.31
CA ASP A 31 7.60 3.85 -3.78
C ASP A 31 6.48 3.03 -4.42
N VAL A 32 5.95 2.05 -3.69
CA VAL A 32 4.99 1.07 -4.18
C VAL A 32 3.91 0.80 -3.13
N LEU A 33 2.65 0.85 -3.55
CA LEU A 33 1.49 0.35 -2.79
C LEU A 33 1.18 -1.09 -3.21
N VAL A 34 1.01 -1.97 -2.22
CA VAL A 34 0.45 -3.32 -2.40
C VAL A 34 -0.96 -3.35 -1.82
N ASP A 35 -1.98 -3.38 -2.68
CA ASP A 35 -3.39 -3.37 -2.28
C ASP A 35 -3.99 -4.77 -2.29
N MET A 36 -4.30 -5.26 -1.10
CA MET A 36 -4.94 -6.57 -0.85
C MET A 36 -6.25 -6.34 -0.09
N THR A 37 -7.11 -5.47 -0.62
CA THR A 37 -8.41 -5.11 -0.04
C THR A 37 -9.57 -5.66 -0.87
N LEU A 38 -10.80 -5.25 -0.53
CA LEU A 38 -11.98 -5.68 -1.27
C LEU A 38 -12.10 -4.85 -2.56
N PRO A 39 -12.57 -5.45 -3.68
CA PRO A 39 -12.68 -4.74 -4.97
C PRO A 39 -13.45 -3.42 -4.93
N GLN A 40 -14.43 -3.28 -4.02
CA GLN A 40 -15.19 -2.04 -3.88
C GLN A 40 -14.45 -0.92 -3.11
N VAL A 41 -13.38 -1.23 -2.39
CA VAL A 41 -12.58 -0.28 -1.59
C VAL A 41 -11.36 0.20 -2.38
N SER A 42 -10.73 -0.71 -3.14
CA SER A 42 -9.52 -0.46 -3.93
C SER A 42 -9.53 0.82 -4.77
N PRO A 43 -10.60 1.21 -5.49
CA PRO A 43 -10.54 2.37 -6.39
C PRO A 43 -10.13 3.67 -5.72
N GLY A 44 -10.59 3.92 -4.48
CA GLY A 44 -10.23 5.12 -3.74
C GLY A 44 -8.78 5.12 -3.25
N ILE A 45 -8.30 3.97 -2.78
CA ILE A 45 -6.92 3.80 -2.31
C ILE A 45 -5.95 3.95 -3.50
N VAL A 46 -6.26 3.30 -4.62
CA VAL A 46 -5.45 3.33 -5.84
C VAL A 46 -5.40 4.74 -6.43
N ALA A 47 -6.54 5.45 -6.47
CA ALA A 47 -6.56 6.83 -6.94
C ALA A 47 -5.62 7.73 -6.12
N PHE A 48 -5.70 7.64 -4.79
CA PHE A 48 -4.81 8.41 -3.90
C PHE A 48 -3.33 8.06 -4.12
N ALA A 49 -3.00 6.78 -4.27
CA ALA A 49 -1.63 6.32 -4.51
C ALA A 49 -1.08 6.87 -5.84
N VAL A 50 -1.85 6.77 -6.91
CA VAL A 50 -1.46 7.25 -8.24
C VAL A 50 -1.29 8.77 -8.25
N ASP A 51 -2.22 9.50 -7.62
CA ASP A 51 -2.16 10.96 -7.51
C ASP A 51 -0.90 11.44 -6.76
N ASN A 52 -0.36 10.61 -5.86
CA ASN A 52 0.87 10.86 -5.12
C ASN A 52 2.12 10.20 -5.72
N GLY A 53 2.02 9.60 -6.91
CA GLY A 53 3.16 9.06 -7.65
C GLY A 53 3.61 7.65 -7.25
N LEU A 54 2.83 6.94 -6.44
CA LEU A 54 3.12 5.55 -6.06
C LEU A 54 2.77 4.60 -7.20
N LYS A 55 3.61 3.59 -7.41
CA LYS A 55 3.25 2.43 -8.26
C LYS A 55 2.31 1.54 -7.48
N VAL A 56 1.37 0.88 -8.16
CA VAL A 56 0.33 0.07 -7.51
C VAL A 56 0.37 -1.37 -7.99
N LEU A 57 0.42 -2.31 -7.05
CA LEU A 57 0.19 -3.74 -7.25
C LEU A 57 -1.14 -4.12 -6.61
N ILE A 58 -2.07 -4.67 -7.38
CA ILE A 58 -3.42 -5.05 -6.95
C ILE A 58 -3.54 -6.58 -7.06
N GLY A 59 -4.12 -7.23 -6.04
CA GLY A 59 -4.36 -8.68 -6.00
C GLY A 59 -5.81 -9.09 -5.85
#